data_AF-A0A565BCS7-F1
#
_entry.id   AF-A0A565BCS7-F1
#
_cell.length_a   1.000
_cell.length_b   1.000
_cell.length_c   1.000
_cell.angle_alpha   90.00
_cell.angle_beta   90.00
_cell.angle_gamma   90.00
#
_symmetry.space_group_name_H-M   'P 1'
#
loop_
_entity.id
_entity.type
_entity.pdbx_description
1 polymer ?
#
loop_
_entity_poly.entity_id
_entity_poly.type
_entity_poly.pdbx_seq_one_letter_code
_entity_poly.pdbx_strand_id
1 'polypeptide(L)'
;MKKLVVTKLLGPQALERSRGIRAEELERFYFTILDKAAKKLSVDIGKQVMKLTNNMTCRMNMGRSCSQENGEAERVMELIIKSLALVKKIFLADIFHKPLKKLGISLFNKEIMGVSRGFDE
;
A
#
# COMPACT_ATOMS: atom_id res chain seq x y z
N MET A 1 10.01 -4.72 -15.40
CA MET A 1 8.82 -4.75 -14.51
C MET A 1 7.52 -4.29 -15.17
N LYS A 2 7.44 -3.12 -15.83
CA LYS A 2 6.18 -2.59 -16.41
C LYS A 2 5.34 -3.61 -17.19
N LYS A 3 5.95 -4.35 -18.13
CA LYS A 3 5.25 -5.37 -18.93
C LYS A 3 4.60 -6.47 -18.07
N LEU A 4 5.31 -6.98 -17.08
CA LEU A 4 4.80 -8.03 -16.17
C LEU A 4 3.61 -7.51 -15.35
N VAL A 5 3.74 -6.31 -14.76
CA VAL A 5 2.66 -5.70 -13.97
C VAL A 5 1.40 -5.54 -14.81
N VAL A 6 1.53 -4.91 -15.99
CA VAL A 6 0.37 -4.56 -16.83
C VAL A 6 -0.27 -5.80 -17.48
N THR A 7 0.52 -6.80 -17.86
CA THR A 7 -0.01 -7.95 -18.62
C THR A 7 -0.31 -9.17 -17.77
N LYS A 8 0.39 -9.37 -16.64
CA LYS A 8 0.31 -10.59 -15.83
C LYS A 8 -0.31 -10.38 -14.46
N LEU A 9 -0.03 -9.26 -13.79
CA LEU A 9 -0.55 -9.00 -12.43
C LEU A 9 -1.88 -8.24 -12.44
N LEU A 10 -1.95 -7.17 -13.24
CA LEU A 10 -3.10 -6.26 -13.30
C LEU A 10 -3.80 -6.29 -14.67
N GLY A 11 -3.46 -7.27 -15.51
CA GLY A 11 -4.09 -7.45 -16.81
C GLY A 11 -5.53 -7.97 -16.68
N PRO A 12 -6.38 -7.84 -17.72
CA PRO A 12 -7.79 -8.22 -17.66
C PRO A 12 -8.03 -9.65 -17.17
N GLN A 13 -7.23 -10.62 -17.64
CA GLN A 13 -7.36 -12.02 -17.23
C GLN A 13 -7.02 -12.23 -15.75
N ALA A 14 -6.01 -11.52 -15.22
CA ALA A 14 -5.64 -11.60 -13.81
C ALA A 14 -6.71 -10.95 -12.92
N LEU A 15 -7.31 -9.85 -13.39
CA LEU A 15 -8.44 -9.20 -12.72
C LEU A 15 -9.68 -10.09 -12.67
N GLU A 16 -9.98 -10.84 -13.74
CA GLU A 16 -11.11 -11.78 -13.72
C GLU A 16 -10.87 -12.96 -12.79
N ARG A 17 -9.67 -13.58 -12.82
CA ARG A 17 -9.33 -14.67 -11.90
C ARG A 17 -9.43 -14.27 -10.44
N SER A 18 -9.11 -13.02 -10.13
CA SER A 18 -9.19 -12.47 -8.76
C SER A 18 -10.55 -11.89 -8.39
N ARG A 19 -11.57 -11.96 -9.26
CA ARG A 19 -12.90 -11.40 -8.98
C ARG A 19 -13.52 -11.98 -7.70
N GLY A 20 -13.42 -13.30 -7.51
CA GLY A 20 -13.91 -13.97 -6.29
C GLY A 20 -13.19 -13.48 -5.03
N ILE A 21 -11.87 -13.33 -5.12
CA ILE A 21 -11.03 -12.80 -4.03
C ILE A 21 -11.50 -11.40 -3.63
N ARG A 22 -11.81 -10.53 -4.60
CA ARG A 22 -12.28 -9.17 -4.31
C ARG A 22 -13.67 -9.16 -3.67
N ALA A 23 -14.58 -10.01 -4.17
CA ALA A 23 -15.93 -10.12 -3.63
C ALA A 23 -15.92 -10.58 -2.16
N GLU A 24 -15.12 -11.59 -1.83
CA GLU A 24 -15.00 -12.12 -0.48
C GLU A 24 -14.39 -11.11 0.50
N GLU A 25 -13.33 -10.37 0.11
CA GLU A 25 -12.77 -9.33 0.99
C GLU A 25 -13.75 -8.16 1.19
N LEU A 26 -14.53 -7.82 0.16
CA LEU A 26 -15.57 -6.79 0.26
C LEU A 26 -16.71 -7.23 1.21
N GLU A 27 -17.13 -8.49 1.14
CA GLU A 27 -18.12 -9.08 2.03
C GLU A 27 -17.63 -9.07 3.49
N ARG A 28 -16.39 -9.49 3.74
CA ARG A 28 -15.76 -9.42 5.07
C ARG A 28 -15.71 -7.99 5.62
N PHE A 29 -15.38 -7.02 4.78
CA PHE A 29 -15.38 -5.60 5.14
C PHE A 29 -16.79 -5.13 5.53
N TYR A 30 -17.80 -5.47 4.72
CA TYR A 30 -19.20 -5.15 5.00
C TYR A 30 -19.65 -5.71 6.35
N PHE A 31 -19.45 -7.01 6.60
CA PHE A 31 -19.86 -7.64 7.86
C PHE A 31 -19.11 -7.07 9.07
N THR A 32 -17.84 -6.71 8.91
CA THR A 32 -17.05 -6.09 9.99
C THR A 32 -17.63 -4.73 10.38
N ILE A 33 -18.05 -3.91 9.40
CA ILE A 33 -18.67 -2.61 9.68
C ILE A 33 -20.06 -2.80 10.28
N LEU A 34 -20.85 -3.72 9.73
CA LEU A 34 -22.20 -4.02 10.20
C LEU A 34 -22.21 -4.47 11.67
N ASP A 35 -21.31 -5.39 12.04
CA ASP A 35 -21.16 -5.87 13.41
C ASP A 35 -20.81 -4.74 14.39
N LYS A 36 -19.86 -3.87 14.01
CA LYS A 36 -19.49 -2.70 14.83
C LYS A 36 -20.62 -1.70 14.97
N ALA A 37 -21.36 -1.45 13.89
CA ALA A 37 -22.53 -0.57 13.90
C ALA A 37 -23.65 -1.12 14.81
N ALA A 38 -23.94 -2.43 14.73
CA ALA A 38 -24.91 -3.10 15.59
C ALA A 38 -24.54 -2.98 17.08
N LYS A 39 -23.24 -3.00 17.39
CA LYS A 39 -22.70 -2.81 18.74
C LYS A 39 -22.54 -1.32 19.14
N LYS A 40 -22.96 -0.37 18.30
CA LYS A 40 -22.80 1.08 18.50
C LYS A 40 -21.35 1.52 18.77
N LEU A 41 -20.39 0.81 18.18
CA LEU A 41 -18.97 1.13 18.31
C LEU A 41 -18.56 2.18 17.27
N SER A 42 -17.64 3.07 17.65
CA SER A 42 -17.00 3.97 16.69
C SER A 42 -16.17 3.20 15.67
N VAL A 43 -16.27 3.55 14.40
CA VAL A 43 -15.52 2.92 13.31
C VAL A 43 -14.59 3.93 12.65
N ASP A 44 -13.29 3.66 12.71
CA ASP A 44 -12.31 4.30 11.83
C ASP A 44 -12.41 3.67 10.44
N ILE A 45 -13.11 4.36 9.53
CA ILE A 45 -13.31 3.92 8.15
C ILE A 45 -11.97 3.83 7.40
N GLY A 46 -11.04 4.77 7.65
CA GLY A 46 -9.72 4.74 7.02
C GLY A 46 -8.97 3.46 7.34
N LYS A 47 -8.98 3.06 8.62
CA LYS A 47 -8.38 1.79 9.06
C LYS A 47 -9.08 0.56 8.48
N GLN A 48 -10.41 0.56 8.37
CA GLN A 48 -11.15 -0.56 7.77
C GLN A 48 -10.87 -0.69 6.26
N VAL A 49 -10.87 0.44 5.53
CA VAL A 49 -10.57 0.46 4.09
C VAL A 49 -9.13 0.04 3.83
N MET A 50 -8.18 0.51 4.64
CA MET A 50 -6.79 0.08 4.55
C MET A 50 -6.64 -1.44 4.74
N LYS A 51 -7.35 -2.03 5.71
CA LYS A 51 -7.38 -3.49 5.90
C LYS A 51 -7.93 -4.20 4.66
N LEU A 52 -9.04 -3.71 4.11
CA LEU A 52 -9.65 -4.23 2.88
C LEU A 52 -8.67 -4.20 1.70
N THR A 53 -8.05 -3.05 1.42
CA THR A 53 -7.13 -2.90 0.27
C THR A 53 -5.87 -3.74 0.41
N ASN A 54 -5.33 -3.84 1.64
CA ASN A 54 -4.14 -4.65 1.89
C ASN A 54 -4.45 -6.13 1.71
N ASN A 55 -5.50 -6.66 2.35
CA ASN A 55 -5.87 -8.07 2.19
C ASN A 55 -6.22 -8.41 0.74
N MET A 56 -6.96 -7.55 0.04
CA MET A 56 -7.27 -7.73 -1.37
C MET A 56 -5.99 -7.83 -2.21
N THR A 57 -5.06 -6.87 -2.06
CA THR A 57 -3.80 -6.82 -2.80
C THR A 57 -2.91 -8.03 -2.48
N CYS A 58 -2.77 -8.37 -1.20
CA CYS A 58 -1.94 -9.48 -0.76
C CYS A 58 -2.49 -10.82 -1.26
N ARG A 59 -3.80 -11.06 -1.17
CA ARG A 59 -4.39 -12.30 -1.70
C ARG A 59 -4.31 -12.37 -3.22
N MET A 60 -4.52 -11.24 -3.92
CA MET A 60 -4.42 -11.18 -5.37
C MET A 60 -3.01 -11.47 -5.90
N ASN A 61 -1.97 -10.95 -5.23
CA ASN A 61 -0.59 -11.02 -5.72
C ASN A 61 0.24 -12.14 -5.08
N MET A 62 0.01 -12.43 -3.79
CA MET A 62 0.81 -13.37 -2.99
C MET A 62 0.01 -14.62 -2.57
N GLY A 63 -1.30 -14.68 -2.84
CA GLY A 63 -2.14 -15.81 -2.48
C GLY A 63 -2.46 -15.95 -0.98
N ARG A 64 -2.00 -15.01 -0.14
CA ARG A 64 -2.20 -15.02 1.32
C ARG A 64 -2.68 -13.66 1.83
N SER A 65 -3.34 -13.63 2.99
CA SER A 65 -3.81 -12.38 3.59
C SER A 65 -2.72 -11.72 4.44
N CYS A 66 -2.55 -10.40 4.31
CA CYS A 66 -1.58 -9.66 5.12
C CYS A 66 -2.03 -9.53 6.59
N SER A 67 -3.32 -9.68 6.89
CA SER A 67 -3.81 -9.68 8.28
C SER A 67 -3.53 -10.96 9.07
N GLN A 68 -3.03 -12.02 8.43
CA GLN A 68 -2.66 -13.28 9.11
C GLN A 68 -1.24 -13.26 9.68
N GLU A 69 -0.39 -12.34 9.25
CA GLU A 69 1.01 -12.26 9.66
C GLU A 69 1.15 -11.22 10.77
N ASN A 70 1.39 -11.70 12.00
CA ASN A 70 1.46 -10.93 13.24
C ASN A 70 2.36 -9.69 13.12
N GLY A 71 1.77 -8.50 12.95
CA GLY A 71 2.49 -7.21 12.95
C GLY A 71 3.04 -6.76 11.59
N GLU A 72 3.02 -7.60 10.55
CA GLU A 72 3.51 -7.22 9.22
C GLU A 72 2.60 -6.18 8.56
N ALA A 73 1.29 -6.29 8.75
CA ALA A 73 0.33 -5.33 8.23
C ALA A 73 0.56 -3.92 8.81
N GLU A 74 0.83 -3.81 10.10
CA GLU A 74 1.15 -2.56 10.78
C GLU A 74 2.47 -1.97 10.26
N ARG A 75 3.50 -2.80 10.08
CA ARG A 75 4.80 -2.37 9.54
C ARG A 75 4.69 -1.86 8.10
N VAL A 76 4.01 -2.60 7.23
CA VAL A 76 3.74 -2.18 5.84
C VAL A 76 2.97 -0.86 5.81
N MET A 77 1.98 -0.70 6.68
CA MET A 77 1.21 0.53 6.78
C MET A 77 2.07 1.72 7.24
N GLU A 78 2.96 1.52 8.20
CA GLU A 78 3.90 2.55 8.64
C GLU A 78 4.82 3.00 7.49
N LEU A 79 5.36 2.05 6.72
CA LEU A 79 6.20 2.33 5.55
C LEU A 79 5.44 3.08 4.45
N ILE A 80 4.17 2.74 4.21
CA ILE A 80 3.31 3.46 3.25
C ILE A 80 3.10 4.90 3.71
N ILE A 81 2.80 5.14 4.99
CA ILE A 81 2.60 6.49 5.54
C ILE A 81 3.88 7.32 5.41
N LYS A 82 5.04 6.75 5.77
CA LYS A 82 6.35 7.40 5.60
C LYS A 82 6.62 7.72 4.12
N SER A 83 6.32 6.80 3.22
CA SER A 83 6.47 6.99 1.77
C SER A 83 5.58 8.12 1.26
N LEU A 84 4.31 8.16 1.65
CA LEU A 84 3.36 9.23 1.29
C LEU A 84 3.83 10.60 1.80
N ALA A 85 4.39 10.67 3.01
CA ALA A 85 4.96 11.91 3.55
C ALA A 85 6.17 12.39 2.72
N LEU A 86 6.94 11.47 2.14
CA LEU A 86 8.08 11.79 1.29
C LEU A 86 7.69 12.21 -0.13
N VAL A 87 6.48 11.91 -0.63
CA VAL A 87 6.07 12.24 -2.01
C VAL A 87 6.27 13.73 -2.32
N LYS A 88 5.90 14.63 -1.39
CA LYS A 88 6.11 16.08 -1.55
C LYS A 88 7.59 16.45 -1.65
N LYS A 89 8.44 15.83 -0.83
CA LYS A 89 9.89 16.05 -0.82
C LYS A 89 10.54 15.53 -2.09
N ILE A 90 10.12 14.36 -2.56
CA ILE A 90 10.56 13.75 -3.83
C ILE A 90 10.19 14.67 -4.99
N PHE A 91 8.95 15.16 -5.03
CA PHE A 91 8.49 16.09 -6.07
C PHE A 91 9.34 17.37 -6.12
N LEU A 92 9.63 17.96 -4.96
CA LEU A 92 10.53 19.11 -4.87
C LEU A 92 11.96 18.76 -5.31
N ALA A 93 12.50 17.63 -4.86
CA ALA A 93 13.82 17.17 -5.26
C ALA A 93 13.92 16.95 -6.78
N ASP A 94 12.84 16.51 -7.43
CA ASP A 94 12.78 16.28 -8.88
C ASP A 94 12.74 17.60 -9.66
N ILE A 95 11.95 18.58 -9.21
CA ILE A 95 11.94 19.95 -9.77
C ILE A 95 13.34 20.59 -9.71
N PHE A 96 14.03 20.46 -8.58
CA PHE A 96 15.35 21.03 -8.37
C PHE A 96 16.50 20.08 -8.74
N HIS A 97 16.22 18.93 -9.36
CA HIS A 97 17.22 17.90 -9.62
C HIS A 97 18.36 18.41 -10.49
N LYS A 98 18.05 19.04 -11.62
CA LYS A 98 19.05 19.57 -12.57
C LYS A 98 19.95 20.67 -11.97
N PRO A 99 19.42 21.73 -11.32
CA PRO A 99 20.27 22.77 -10.74
C PRO A 99 21.13 22.26 -9.58
N LEU A 100 20.58 21.41 -8.71
CA LEU A 100 21.30 20.89 -7.54
C LEU A 100 22.35 19.84 -7.88
N LYS A 101 22.10 19.02 -8.91
CA LYS A 101 23.08 18.03 -9.40
C LYS A 101 24.35 18.71 -9.94
N LYS A 102 24.25 19.89 -10.56
CA LYS A 102 25.43 20.67 -10.98
C LYS A 102 26.26 21.17 -9.80
N LEU A 103 25.66 21.26 -8.61
CA LEU A 103 26.30 21.68 -7.37
C LEU A 103 26.68 20.50 -6.46
N GLY A 104 26.48 19.24 -6.91
CA GLY A 104 26.74 18.04 -6.12
C GLY A 104 25.77 17.79 -4.97
N ILE A 105 24.65 18.53 -4.90
CA ILE A 105 23.68 18.46 -3.81
C ILE A 105 22.60 17.43 -4.15
N SER A 106 22.36 16.47 -3.25
CA SER A 106 21.27 15.50 -3.36
C SER A 106 20.25 15.73 -2.24
N LEU A 107 19.13 16.36 -2.57
CA LEU A 107 18.06 16.69 -1.62
C LEU A 107 17.37 15.44 -1.08
N PHE A 108 17.19 15.38 0.24
CA PHE A 108 16.42 14.36 0.97
C PHE A 108 16.85 12.90 0.74
N ASN A 109 18.02 12.66 0.15
CA ASN A 109 18.49 11.32 -0.21
C ASN A 109 18.58 10.38 1.01
N LYS A 110 19.06 10.87 2.16
CA LYS A 110 19.14 10.06 3.38
C LYS A 110 17.77 9.62 3.90
N GLU A 111 16.76 10.49 3.87
CA GLU A 111 15.39 10.14 4.27
C GLU A 111 14.74 9.16 3.30
N ILE A 112 14.88 9.40 1.99
CA ILE A 112 14.34 8.52 0.94
C ILE A 112 14.97 7.12 1.05
N MET A 113 16.30 7.04 1.16
CA MET A 113 17.00 5.77 1.33
C MET A 113 16.67 5.09 2.65
N GLY A 114 16.42 5.85 3.73
CA GLY A 114 16.00 5.30 5.01
C GLY A 114 14.66 4.58 4.93
N VAL A 115 13.67 5.19 4.27
CA VAL A 115 12.36 4.54 4.05
C VAL A 115 12.48 3.37 3.07
N SER A 116 13.28 3.51 2.00
CA SER A 116 13.49 2.45 1.01
C SER A 116 14.06 1.18 1.66
N ARG A 117 15.08 1.31 2.52
CA ARG A 117 15.69 0.15 3.21
C ARG A 117 14.70 -0.59 4.09
N GLY A 118 13.74 0.10 4.69
CA GLY A 118 12.70 -0.53 5.50
C GLY A 118 11.79 -1.48 4.72
N PHE A 119 11.75 -1.40 3.38
CA PHE A 119 11.06 -2.38 2.53
C PHE A 119 11.89 -3.61 2.19
N ASP A 120 13.22 -3.55 2.36
CA ASP A 120 14.15 -4.65 2.06
C ASP A 120 14.39 -5.57 3.29
N GLU A 121 13.96 -5.13 4.47
CA GLU A 121 14.06 -5.82 5.76
C GLU A 121 12.82 -6.68 6.07
#